data_AF-A0A8J7DE49-F1
#
_entry.id   AF-A0A8J7DE49-F1
#
_cell.length_a   1.000
_cell.length_b   1.000
_cell.length_c   1.000
_cell.angle_alpha   90.00
_cell.angle_beta   90.00
_cell.angle_gamma   90.00
#
_symmetry.space_group_name_H-M   'P 1'
#
loop_
_entity.id
_entity.type
_entity.pdbx_description
1 polymer ?
#
loop_
_entity_poly.entity_id
_entity_poly.type
_entity_poly.pdbx_seq_one_letter_code
_entity_poly.pdbx_strand_id
1 'polypeptide(L)'
;VQQSILALAKYRQTQLAETKLQQGDRTGAATMLQTAAKTALQMGDTGAATVLQTSATQLQSGGDLSESDRKKTRIVSKTVLQDTPPQ
;
A
#
# COMPACT_ATOMS: atom_id res chain seq x y z
N VAL A 1 -6.36 20.27 -4.77
CA VAL A 1 -7.51 19.36 -4.53
C VAL A 1 -7.29 17.93 -5.00
N GLN A 2 -6.70 17.69 -6.18
CA GLN A 2 -6.53 16.34 -6.73
C GLN A 2 -5.65 15.41 -5.87
N GLN A 3 -4.54 15.91 -5.33
CA GLN A 3 -3.64 15.15 -4.45
C GLN A 3 -4.32 14.67 -3.16
N SER A 4 -5.21 15.47 -2.58
CA SER A 4 -5.97 15.10 -1.39
C SER A 4 -6.96 13.95 -1.66
N ILE A 5 -7.53 13.90 -2.87
CA ILE A 5 -8.40 12.80 -3.31
C ILE A 5 -7.59 11.52 -3.50
N LEU A 6 -6.40 11.62 -4.11
CA LEU A 6 -5.50 10.48 -4.28
C LEU A 6 -5.01 9.95 -2.93
N ALA A 7 -4.64 10.82 -1.99
CA ALA A 7 -4.24 10.43 -0.64
C ALA A 7 -5.37 9.68 0.09
N LEU A 8 -6.60 10.18 -0.02
CA LEU A 8 -7.77 9.52 0.56
C LEU A 8 -8.05 8.16 -0.11
N ALA A 9 -7.93 8.08 -1.44
CA ALA A 9 -8.11 6.84 -2.18
C ALA A 9 -7.07 5.78 -1.76
N LYS A 10 -5.79 6.15 -1.71
CA LYS A 10 -4.68 5.32 -1.22
C LYS A 10 -4.98 4.79 0.18
N TYR A 11 -5.37 5.65 1.11
CA TYR A 11 -5.72 5.26 2.47
C TYR A 11 -6.86 4.23 2.50
N ARG A 12 -7.96 4.51 1.79
CA ARG A 12 -9.12 3.61 1.73
C ARG A 12 -8.79 2.26 1.09
N GLN A 13 -8.03 2.24 0.00
CA GLN A 13 -7.61 1.02 -0.67
C GLN A 13 -6.75 0.15 0.25
N THR A 14 -5.84 0.77 1.01
CA THR A 14 -5.01 0.04 1.97
C THR A 14 -5.83 -0.55 3.11
N GLN A 15 -6.78 0.21 3.65
CA GLN A 15 -7.71 -0.27 4.69
C GLN A 15 -8.59 -1.44 4.20
N LEU A 16 -9.05 -1.37 2.94
CA LEU A 16 -9.80 -2.46 2.32
C LEU A 16 -8.94 -3.72 2.18
N ALA A 17 -7.66 -3.55 1.83
CA ALA A 17 -6.71 -4.65 1.76
C ALA A 17 -6.53 -5.33 3.12
N GLU A 18 -6.34 -4.56 4.19
CA GLU A 18 -6.22 -5.09 5.55
C GLU A 18 -7.48 -5.86 5.96
N THR A 19 -8.66 -5.32 5.63
CA THR A 19 -9.94 -5.98 5.91
C THR A 19 -10.05 -7.31 5.16
N LYS A 20 -9.67 -7.35 3.88
CA LYS A 20 -9.65 -8.58 3.08
C LYS A 20 -8.66 -9.61 3.61
N LEU A 21 -7.47 -9.18 4.05
CA LEU A 21 -6.51 -10.07 4.70
C LEU A 21 -7.07 -10.70 5.97
N GLN A 22 -7.77 -9.91 6.80
CA GLN A 22 -8.40 -10.42 8.02
C GLN A 22 -9.51 -11.44 7.71
N GLN A 23 -10.19 -11.29 6.58
CA GLN A 23 -11.20 -12.24 6.08
C GLN A 23 -10.58 -13.49 5.40
N GLY A 24 -9.25 -13.55 5.27
CA GLY A 24 -8.54 -14.62 4.55
C GLY A 24 -8.48 -14.44 3.03
N ASP A 25 -9.04 -13.36 2.48
CA ASP A 25 -8.99 -13.02 1.05
C ASP A 25 -7.65 -12.35 0.69
N ARG A 26 -6.60 -13.18 0.61
CA ARG A 26 -5.24 -12.75 0.25
C ARG A 26 -5.16 -12.17 -1.15
N THR A 27 -5.84 -12.79 -2.11
CA THR A 27 -5.85 -12.35 -3.51
C THR A 27 -6.50 -10.97 -3.64
N GLY A 28 -7.67 -10.78 -3.03
CA GLY A 28 -8.34 -9.49 -3.02
C GLY A 28 -7.54 -8.42 -2.28
N ALA A 29 -6.90 -8.78 -1.17
CA ALA A 29 -6.02 -7.85 -0.47
C ALA A 29 -4.84 -7.40 -1.34
N ALA A 30 -4.22 -8.34 -2.06
CA ALA A 30 -3.13 -8.02 -2.96
C ALA A 30 -3.57 -7.07 -4.09
N THR A 31 -4.74 -7.29 -4.68
CA THR A 31 -5.31 -6.39 -5.69
C THR A 31 -5.53 -4.98 -5.14
N MET A 32 -6.04 -4.86 -3.91
CA MET A 32 -6.24 -3.57 -3.27
C MET A 32 -4.90 -2.85 -2.99
N LEU A 33 -3.87 -3.58 -2.55
CA LEU A 33 -2.52 -3.03 -2.35
C LEU A 33 -1.87 -2.61 -3.67
N GLN A 34 -2.04 -3.37 -4.75
CA GLN A 34 -1.58 -2.97 -6.09
C GLN A 34 -2.24 -1.67 -6.55
N THR A 35 -3.53 -1.51 -6.26
CA THR A 35 -4.26 -0.29 -6.59
C THR A 35 -3.73 0.89 -5.78
N ALA A 36 -3.51 0.71 -4.48
CA ALA A 36 -2.90 1.72 -3.61
C ALA A 36 -1.47 2.09 -4.05
N ALA A 37 -0.69 1.12 -4.50
CA ALA A 37 0.65 1.35 -5.06
C ALA A 37 0.59 2.23 -6.32
N LYS A 38 -0.35 1.95 -7.23
CA LYS A 38 -0.56 2.75 -8.44
C LYS A 38 -1.00 4.18 -8.09
N THR A 39 -1.88 4.34 -7.09
CA THR A 39 -2.27 5.68 -6.61
C THR A 39 -1.09 6.41 -5.98
N ALA A 40 -0.24 5.73 -5.22
CA ALA A 40 0.99 6.32 -4.69
C ALA A 40 1.93 6.79 -5.81
N LEU A 41 2.11 6.01 -6.88
CA LEU A 41 2.86 6.44 -8.07
C LEU A 41 2.26 7.69 -8.73
N GLN A 42 0.93 7.75 -8.85
CA GLN A 42 0.23 8.93 -9.38
C GLN A 42 0.40 10.17 -8.50
N MET A 43 0.64 9.99 -7.20
CA MET A 43 0.98 11.06 -6.26
C MET A 43 2.45 11.45 -6.28
N GLY A 44 3.31 10.71 -7.00
CA GLY A 44 4.77 10.86 -6.97
C GLY A 44 5.44 10.23 -5.74
N ASP A 45 4.72 9.39 -5.00
CA ASP A 45 5.18 8.70 -3.80
C ASP A 45 5.74 7.31 -4.15
N THR A 46 6.90 7.30 -4.79
CA THR A 46 7.59 6.09 -5.25
C THR A 46 8.00 5.17 -4.10
N GLY A 47 8.31 5.74 -2.93
CA GLY A 47 8.63 4.98 -1.71
C GLY A 47 7.44 4.16 -1.24
N ALA A 48 6.26 4.79 -1.08
CA ALA A 48 5.06 4.05 -0.73
C ALA A 48 4.62 3.07 -1.82
N ALA A 49 4.76 3.45 -3.10
CA ALA A 49 4.43 2.56 -4.20
C ALA A 49 5.22 1.24 -4.15
N THR A 50 6.53 1.33 -3.91
CA THR A 50 7.40 0.16 -3.79
C THR A 50 6.95 -0.74 -2.64
N VAL A 51 6.76 -0.18 -1.45
CA VAL A 51 6.32 -0.96 -0.26
C VAL A 51 4.97 -1.64 -0.50
N LEU A 52 4.00 -0.91 -1.07
CA LEU A 52 2.66 -1.43 -1.35
C LEU A 52 2.69 -2.51 -2.45
N GLN A 53 3.53 -2.33 -3.48
CA GLN A 53 3.68 -3.30 -4.56
C GLN A 53 4.38 -4.58 -4.09
N THR A 54 5.47 -4.49 -3.30
CA THR A 54 6.12 -5.66 -2.70
C THR A 54 5.14 -6.43 -1.83
N SER A 55 4.35 -5.72 -1.01
CA SER A 55 3.34 -6.33 -0.15
C SER A 55 2.27 -7.06 -0.97
N ALA A 56 1.82 -6.45 -2.08
CA ALA A 56 0.87 -7.08 -2.99
C ALA A 56 1.45 -8.35 -3.63
N THR A 57 2.67 -8.29 -4.18
CA THR A 57 3.32 -9.44 -4.81
C THR A 57 3.49 -10.60 -3.82
N GLN A 58 3.91 -10.31 -2.58
CA GLN A 58 4.05 -11.32 -1.53
C GLN A 58 2.73 -12.07 -1.28
N LEU A 59 1.63 -11.33 -1.19
CA LEU A 59 0.30 -11.90 -0.99
C LEU A 59 -0.21 -12.67 -2.22
N GLN A 60 0.13 -12.22 -3.43
CA GLN A 60 -0.21 -12.95 -4.67
C GLN A 60 0.54 -14.28 -4.79
N SER A 61 1.78 -14.33 -4.32
CA SER A 61 2.58 -15.56 -4.27
C SER A 61 2.12 -16.55 -3.20
N GLY A 62 1.03 -16.25 -2.47
CA GLY A 62 0.52 -17.10 -1.40
C GLY A 62 1.25 -16.94 -0.08
N GLY A 63 2.17 -15.97 0.01
CA GLY A 63 2.82 -15.59 1.25
C GLY A 63 1.90 -14.74 2.14
N ASP A 64 2.22 -14.67 3.42
CA ASP A 64 1.58 -13.74 4.35
C ASP A 64 2.47 -12.52 4.59
N LEU A 65 1.84 -11.37 4.85
CA LEU A 65 2.57 -10.19 5.31
C LEU A 65 2.95 -10.37 6.78
N SER A 66 4.24 -10.21 7.07
CA SER A 66 4.73 -10.14 8.45
C SER A 66 4.13 -8.93 9.17
N GLU A 67 4.16 -8.90 10.50
CA GLU A 67 3.72 -7.72 11.26
C GLU A 67 4.51 -6.46 10.86
N SER A 68 5.80 -6.61 10.56
CA SER A 68 6.65 -5.53 10.07
C SER A 68 6.16 -5.00 8.73
N ASP A 69 5.79 -5.87 7.79
CA ASP A 69 5.28 -5.44 6.49
C ASP A 69 3.92 -4.78 6.62
N ARG A 70 2.98 -5.37 7.39
CA ARG A 70 1.68 -4.75 7.68
C ARG A 70 1.84 -3.36 8.30
N LYS A 71 2.80 -3.21 9.23
CA LYS A 71 3.11 -1.93 9.84
C LYS A 71 3.63 -0.93 8.81
N LYS A 72 4.55 -1.33 7.93
CA LYS A 72 5.04 -0.49 6.82
C LYS A 72 3.90 -0.08 5.91
N THR A 73 3.06 -1.02 5.46
CA THR A 73 1.86 -0.80 4.66
C THR A 73 0.92 0.26 5.27
N ARG A 74 0.73 0.22 6.60
CA ARG A 74 -0.10 1.19 7.33
C ARG A 74 0.56 2.56 7.51
N ILE A 75 1.88 2.61 7.65
CA ILE A 75 2.63 3.88 7.69
C ILE A 75 2.50 4.55 6.32
N VAL A 76 2.87 3.83 5.27
CA VAL A 76 2.86 4.38 3.91
C VAL A 76 1.45 4.73 3.43
N SER A 77 0.37 4.16 3.97
CA SER A 77 -0.99 4.58 3.60
C SER A 77 -1.38 5.95 4.13
N LYS A 78 -0.74 6.41 5.20
CA LYS A 78 -1.03 7.69 5.88
C LYS A 78 0.03 8.75 5.63
N THR A 79 1.21 8.36 5.16
CA THR A 79 2.32 9.27 4.90
C THR A 79 2.71 9.23 3.42
N VAL A 80 3.39 10.28 2.98
CA VAL A 80 4.16 10.26 1.73
C VAL A 80 5.59 9.92 2.10
N LEU A 81 6.11 8.79 1.61
CA LEU A 81 7.53 8.48 1.79
C LEU A 81 8.30 9.22 0.71
N GLN A 82 8.81 10.39 1.06
CA GLN A 82 9.84 11.02 0.24
C GLN A 82 11.13 10.24 0.45
N ASP A 83 11.52 9.47 -0.56
CA ASP A 83 12.88 8.95 -0.69
C ASP A 83 13.79 10.13 -1.05
N THR A 84 14.01 11.02 -0.09
CA THR A 84 15.06 12.04 -0.16
C THR A 84 16.24 11.42 0.57
N PRO A 85 17.31 10.98 -0.13
CA PRO A 85 18.56 10.72 0.56
C PRO A 85 18.97 12.04 1.24
N PRO A 86 19.33 12.05 2.54
CA PRO A 86 20.04 13.19 3.08
C PRO A 86 21.30 13.37 2.24
N GLN A 87 21.41 14.52 1.56
CA GLN A 87 22.63 14.91 0.86
C GLN A 87 23.75 15.18 1.85
#